data_AF-A0ABD7TQZ1-F1
#
_entry.id   AF-A0ABD7TQZ1-F1
#
_cell.length_a   1.000
_cell.length_b   1.000
_cell.length_c   1.000
_cell.angle_alpha   90.00
_cell.angle_beta   90.00
_cell.angle_gamma   90.00
#
_symmetry.space_group_name_H-M   'P 1'
#
loop_
_entity.id
_entity.type
_entity.pdbx_description
1 polymer ?
#
loop_
_entity_poly.entity_id
_entity_poly.type
_entity_poly.pdbx_seq_one_letter_code
_entity_poly.pdbx_strand_id
1 'polypeptide(L)'
;MTKCKLTGRIDDVKHNVRYKLLHVNNEFYLIDLQKNILSYIFPMINWFPKSCYKIDSEAYEKLLNKGVYKKSNTSMIMGCIVLFSVLLRPLLNYVYAPISVFVGISMVLVALTLTVILQIFFRKKTELFKSNLPTTCKLTIIPKLKHLIYFIIFYVYSILFLLIGYTMLFIYKEINYLMYLAWFLQMIIFTFINIVSYNKEVVTVKLPRNESREMF
;
A
#
# COMPACT_ATOMS: atom_id res chain seq x y z
N MET A 1 -0.27 -30.97 -9.66
CA MET A 1 -1.21 -30.51 -8.61
C MET A 1 -2.35 -29.73 -9.23
N THR A 2 -3.56 -30.26 -9.21
CA THR A 2 -4.76 -29.65 -9.81
C THR A 2 -5.31 -28.56 -8.88
N LYS A 3 -5.26 -27.29 -9.31
CA LYS A 3 -5.79 -26.15 -8.54
C LYS A 3 -7.29 -25.97 -8.86
N CYS A 4 -8.15 -25.89 -7.84
CA CYS A 4 -9.56 -25.56 -8.05
C CYS A 4 -9.71 -24.05 -8.25
N LYS A 5 -10.50 -23.62 -9.24
CA LYS A 5 -10.86 -22.21 -9.46
C LYS A 5 -12.20 -21.96 -8.77
N LEU A 6 -12.21 -21.03 -7.83
CA LEU A 6 -13.40 -20.62 -7.08
C LEU A 6 -13.60 -19.11 -7.22
N THR A 7 -14.84 -18.68 -7.04
CA THR A 7 -15.20 -17.26 -7.01
C THR A 7 -15.20 -16.78 -5.57
N GLY A 8 -14.49 -15.70 -5.29
CA GLY A 8 -14.41 -15.10 -3.96
C GLY A 8 -14.77 -13.63 -3.99
N ARG A 9 -15.07 -13.06 -2.82
CA ARG A 9 -15.31 -11.63 -2.64
C ARG A 9 -14.27 -11.05 -1.69
N ILE A 10 -13.64 -9.94 -2.10
CA ILE A 10 -12.74 -9.17 -1.24
C ILE A 10 -13.50 -8.01 -0.61
N ASP A 11 -13.33 -7.83 0.69
CA ASP A 11 -13.80 -6.68 1.44
C ASP A 11 -12.62 -6.02 2.20
N ASP A 12 -12.78 -4.73 2.51
CA ASP A 12 -11.75 -3.96 3.20
C ASP A 12 -11.89 -4.10 4.72
N VAL A 13 -10.76 -4.18 5.43
CA VAL A 13 -10.77 -4.06 6.89
C VAL A 13 -10.88 -2.59 7.25
N LYS A 14 -11.85 -2.25 8.10
CA LYS A 14 -12.09 -0.85 8.48
C LYS A 14 -10.88 -0.27 9.23
N HIS A 15 -10.44 0.93 8.82
CA HIS A 15 -9.25 1.61 9.35
C HIS A 15 -7.91 0.86 9.23
N ASN A 16 -7.85 -0.17 8.38
CA ASN A 16 -6.63 -0.94 8.19
C ASN A 16 -6.39 -1.26 6.71
N VAL A 17 -5.33 -0.67 6.16
CA VAL A 17 -4.96 -0.81 4.75
C VAL A 17 -4.03 -2.00 4.48
N ARG A 18 -3.41 -2.57 5.53
CA ARG A 18 -2.48 -3.71 5.42
C ARG A 18 -3.22 -5.00 5.16
N TYR A 19 -4.40 -5.17 5.77
CA TYR A 19 -5.17 -6.39 5.70
C TYR A 19 -6.40 -6.24 4.80
N LYS A 20 -6.73 -7.32 4.07
CA LYS A 20 -7.99 -7.46 3.31
C LYS A 20 -8.71 -8.72 3.75
N LEU A 21 -10.04 -8.69 3.73
CA LEU A 21 -10.89 -9.83 4.00
C LEU A 21 -11.24 -10.53 2.70
N LEU A 22 -11.33 -11.86 2.73
CA LEU A 22 -11.72 -12.68 1.59
C LEU A 22 -12.76 -13.71 2.03
N HIS A 23 -13.88 -13.74 1.34
CA HIS A 23 -14.94 -14.72 1.51
C HIS A 23 -14.99 -15.66 0.29
N VAL A 24 -14.86 -16.97 0.52
CA VAL A 24 -14.91 -18.02 -0.52
C VAL A 24 -15.67 -19.22 0.05
N ASN A 25 -16.75 -19.66 -0.60
CA ASN A 25 -17.49 -20.88 -0.24
C ASN A 25 -17.75 -21.05 1.28
N ASN A 26 -18.35 -20.05 1.94
CA ASN A 26 -18.61 -20.01 3.39
C ASN A 26 -17.38 -19.96 4.31
N GLU A 27 -16.17 -19.89 3.76
CA GLU A 27 -14.96 -19.71 4.53
C GLU A 27 -14.43 -18.28 4.44
N PHE A 28 -13.85 -17.82 5.55
CA PHE A 28 -13.35 -16.46 5.70
C PHE A 28 -11.84 -16.47 5.89
N TYR A 29 -11.16 -15.58 5.17
CA TYR A 29 -9.72 -15.47 5.14
C TYR A 29 -9.27 -14.02 5.35
N LEU A 30 -8.17 -13.85 6.06
CA LEU A 30 -7.46 -12.59 6.22
C LEU A 30 -6.18 -12.61 5.39
N ILE A 31 -6.06 -11.65 4.48
CA ILE A 31 -4.91 -11.47 3.59
C ILE A 31 -4.05 -10.34 4.14
N ASP A 32 -2.77 -10.60 4.37
CA ASP A 32 -1.77 -9.58 4.69
C ASP A 32 -1.04 -9.14 3.41
N LEU A 33 -1.29 -7.92 2.95
CA LEU A 33 -0.68 -7.35 1.74
C LEU A 33 0.77 -6.92 1.93
N GLN A 34 1.21 -6.75 3.18
CA GLN A 34 2.53 -6.23 3.54
C GLN A 34 3.41 -7.30 4.21
N LYS A 35 3.00 -8.57 4.15
CA LYS A 35 3.77 -9.69 4.72
C LYS A 35 5.17 -9.78 4.11
N ASN A 36 5.28 -9.60 2.80
CA ASN A 36 6.56 -9.60 2.08
C ASN A 36 7.05 -8.16 1.92
N ILE A 37 8.30 -7.89 2.31
CA ILE A 37 8.91 -6.56 2.16
C ILE A 37 9.07 -6.16 0.69
N LEU A 38 9.23 -7.14 -0.21
CA LEU A 38 9.30 -6.86 -1.64
C LEU A 38 7.98 -6.34 -2.21
N SER A 39 6.85 -6.55 -1.52
CA SER A 39 5.55 -6.04 -1.97
C SER A 39 5.49 -4.51 -2.01
N TYR A 40 6.31 -3.81 -1.21
CA TYR A 40 6.37 -2.34 -1.20
C TYR A 40 6.94 -1.75 -2.50
N ILE A 41 7.77 -2.51 -3.21
CA ILE A 41 8.37 -2.10 -4.50
C ILE A 41 7.66 -2.80 -5.65
N PHE A 42 7.40 -4.10 -5.51
CA PHE A 42 6.76 -4.95 -6.50
C PHE A 42 5.44 -5.49 -5.95
N PRO A 43 4.37 -4.67 -5.99
CA PRO A 43 3.06 -5.05 -5.45
C PRO A 43 2.46 -6.28 -6.15
N MET A 44 2.85 -6.55 -7.41
CA MET A 44 2.44 -7.73 -8.17
C MET A 44 2.82 -9.05 -7.49
N ILE A 45 3.80 -9.05 -6.58
CA ILE A 45 4.14 -10.21 -5.75
C ILE A 45 2.91 -10.71 -4.99
N ASN A 46 2.00 -9.81 -4.62
CA ASN A 46 0.78 -10.20 -3.95
C ASN A 46 -0.13 -11.07 -4.82
N TRP A 47 -0.05 -11.02 -6.15
CA TRP A 47 -0.84 -11.88 -7.06
C TRP A 47 -0.35 -13.33 -7.12
N PHE A 48 0.85 -13.61 -6.63
CA PHE A 48 1.39 -14.96 -6.54
C PHE A 48 0.84 -15.71 -5.32
N PRO A 49 1.02 -17.04 -5.24
CA PRO A 49 0.56 -17.82 -4.10
C PRO A 49 1.15 -17.27 -2.79
N LYS A 50 0.29 -16.91 -1.85
CA LYS A 50 0.67 -16.32 -0.56
C LYS A 50 -0.07 -16.98 0.59
N SER A 51 0.53 -16.88 1.77
CA SER A 51 -0.11 -17.33 3.00
C SER A 51 -1.22 -16.36 3.40
N CYS A 52 -2.40 -16.88 3.65
CA CYS A 52 -3.51 -16.18 4.27
C CYS A 52 -3.95 -16.92 5.52
N TYR A 53 -4.59 -16.21 6.43
CA TYR A 53 -5.02 -16.77 7.70
C TYR A 53 -6.49 -17.09 7.64
N LYS A 54 -6.90 -18.29 8.04
CA LYS A 54 -8.32 -18.61 8.20
C LYS A 54 -8.86 -17.91 9.44
N ILE A 55 -10.01 -17.29 9.33
CA ILE A 55 -10.70 -16.59 10.44
C ILE A 55 -12.13 -17.13 10.56
N ASP A 56 -12.72 -16.99 11.75
CA ASP A 56 -14.12 -17.31 11.98
C ASP A 56 -15.05 -16.20 11.46
N SER A 57 -16.34 -16.54 11.34
CA SER A 57 -17.37 -15.59 10.89
C SER A 57 -17.52 -14.40 11.85
N GLU A 58 -17.36 -14.63 13.16
CA GLU A 58 -17.46 -13.58 14.17
C GLU A 58 -16.33 -12.55 14.05
N ALA A 59 -15.07 -12.98 13.89
CA ALA A 59 -13.94 -12.09 13.65
C ALA A 59 -14.05 -11.37 12.31
N TYR A 60 -14.58 -12.04 11.27
CA TYR A 60 -14.86 -11.41 9.98
C TYR A 60 -15.81 -10.21 10.13
N GLU A 61 -16.97 -10.43 10.74
CA GLU A 61 -17.98 -9.37 10.97
C GLU A 61 -17.44 -8.26 11.88
N LYS A 62 -16.66 -8.64 12.90
CA LYS A 62 -16.00 -7.67 13.77
C LYS A 62 -15.00 -6.82 13.00
N LEU A 63 -14.18 -7.39 12.13
CA LEU A 63 -13.20 -6.63 11.34
C LEU A 63 -13.86 -5.76 10.27
N LEU A 64 -15.01 -6.18 9.76
CA LEU A 64 -15.84 -5.41 8.83
C LEU A 64 -16.48 -4.20 9.53
N ASN A 65 -17.00 -4.39 10.75
CA ASN A 65 -17.86 -3.42 11.44
C ASN A 65 -17.16 -2.58 12.53
N LYS A 66 -16.03 -3.03 13.10
CA LYS A 66 -15.32 -2.36 14.21
C LYS A 66 -14.58 -1.11 13.75
N GLY A 67 -15.35 -0.07 13.49
CA GLY A 67 -14.92 1.31 13.51
C GLY A 67 -15.99 2.09 14.23
N VAL A 68 -15.89 2.15 15.55
CA VAL A 68 -16.60 3.14 16.36
C VAL A 68 -16.08 4.50 15.94
N TYR A 69 -17.00 5.35 15.48
CA TYR A 69 -16.73 6.70 15.03
C TYR A 69 -15.84 7.45 16.02
N LYS A 70 -14.63 7.84 15.60
CA LYS A 70 -13.90 8.92 16.24
C LYS A 70 -14.22 10.19 15.44
N LYS A 71 -14.92 11.13 16.07
CA LYS A 71 -15.19 12.46 15.51
C LYS A 71 -13.84 13.08 15.13
N SER A 72 -13.59 13.28 13.84
CA SER A 72 -12.37 13.93 13.39
C SER A 72 -12.48 15.42 13.72
N ASN A 73 -11.53 15.96 14.47
CA ASN A 73 -11.40 17.41 14.68
C ASN A 73 -10.88 18.08 13.40
N THR A 74 -11.76 18.20 12.40
CA THR A 74 -11.49 18.87 11.12
C THR A 74 -11.05 20.32 11.30
N SER A 75 -11.52 21.00 12.37
CA SER A 75 -11.11 22.36 12.72
C SER A 75 -9.62 22.49 13.06
N MET A 76 -9.05 21.49 13.75
CA MET A 76 -7.62 21.50 14.12
C MET A 76 -6.73 21.26 12.91
N ILE A 77 -7.17 20.39 11.99
CA ILE A 77 -6.47 20.12 10.71
C ILE A 77 -6.43 21.39 9.85
N MET A 78 -7.55 22.11 9.76
CA MET A 78 -7.64 23.36 9.00
C MET A 78 -6.69 24.43 9.56
N GLY A 79 -6.61 24.57 10.88
CA GLY A 79 -5.67 25.50 11.54
C GLY A 79 -4.21 25.13 11.28
N CYS A 80 -3.86 23.84 11.30
CA CYS A 80 -2.51 23.39 10.93
C CYS A 80 -2.16 23.72 9.48
N ILE A 81 -3.09 23.56 8.52
CA ILE A 81 -2.85 23.87 7.10
C ILE A 81 -2.55 25.36 6.90
N VAL A 82 -3.29 26.25 7.58
CA VAL A 82 -3.07 27.70 7.50
C VAL A 82 -1.73 28.08 8.13
N LEU A 83 -1.41 27.55 9.31
CA LEU A 83 -0.11 27.81 9.95
C LEU A 83 1.07 27.30 9.10
N PHE A 84 0.92 26.11 8.51
CA PHE A 84 1.96 25.53 7.65
C PHE A 84 2.18 26.37 6.38
N SER A 85 1.12 26.89 5.77
CA SER A 85 1.23 27.73 4.58
C SER A 85 1.88 29.09 4.87
N VAL A 86 1.63 29.70 6.03
CA VAL A 86 2.32 30.92 6.48
C VAL A 86 3.81 30.67 6.74
N LEU A 87 4.15 29.56 7.41
CA LEU A 87 5.55 29.19 7.71
C LEU A 87 6.36 28.86 6.45
N LEU A 88 5.72 28.30 5.41
CA LEU A 88 6.37 27.98 4.14
C LEU A 88 6.60 29.19 3.25
N ARG A 89 5.89 30.30 3.46
CA ARG A 89 5.95 31.50 2.61
C ARG A 89 7.37 32.05 2.35
N PRO A 90 8.25 32.22 3.36
CA PRO A 90 9.61 32.69 3.12
C PRO A 90 10.50 31.70 2.35
N LEU A 91 10.17 30.40 2.38
CA LEU A 91 10.91 29.38 1.64
C LEU A 91 10.62 29.44 0.14
N LEU A 92 9.46 29.97 -0.28
CA LEU A 92 9.06 30.08 -1.69
C LEU A 92 10.07 30.85 -2.55
N ASN A 93 10.79 31.82 -1.98
CA ASN A 93 11.80 32.59 -2.71
C ASN A 93 13.00 31.73 -3.16
N TYR A 94 13.23 30.60 -2.49
CA TYR A 94 14.33 29.67 -2.79
C TYR A 94 13.86 28.42 -3.54
N VAL A 95 12.54 28.25 -3.71
CA VAL A 95 11.95 27.01 -4.25
C VAL A 95 12.37 26.73 -5.70
N TYR A 96 12.62 27.77 -6.48
CA TYR A 96 13.05 27.67 -7.88
C TYR A 96 14.57 27.67 -8.07
N ALA A 97 15.34 27.88 -7.00
CA ALA A 97 16.78 27.81 -7.09
C ALA A 97 17.23 26.37 -7.42
N PRO A 98 18.20 26.20 -8.33
CA PRO A 98 18.73 24.88 -8.66
C PRO A 98 19.46 24.29 -7.46
N ILE A 99 19.24 23.01 -7.20
CA ILE A 99 19.90 22.28 -6.13
C ILE A 99 21.25 21.78 -6.65
N SER A 100 22.32 22.04 -5.89
CA SER A 100 23.61 21.41 -6.19
C SER A 100 23.53 19.89 -6.01
N VAL A 101 24.22 19.13 -6.85
CA VAL A 101 24.18 17.65 -6.83
C VAL A 101 24.51 17.08 -5.44
N PHE A 102 25.48 17.67 -4.72
CA PHE A 102 25.84 17.23 -3.37
C PHE A 102 24.68 17.38 -2.38
N VAL A 103 24.01 18.54 -2.38
CA VAL A 103 22.82 18.78 -1.55
C VAL A 103 21.71 17.82 -1.98
N GLY A 104 21.47 17.64 -3.27
CA GLY A 104 20.46 16.72 -3.79
C GLY A 104 20.68 15.28 -3.33
N ILE A 105 21.92 14.77 -3.37
CA ILE A 105 22.26 13.43 -2.84
C ILE A 105 21.94 13.34 -1.34
N SER A 106 22.34 14.35 -0.55
CA SER A 106 22.04 14.37 0.88
C SER A 106 20.52 14.34 1.15
N MET A 107 19.75 15.08 0.37
CA MET A 107 18.30 15.12 0.45
C MET A 107 17.68 13.76 0.10
N VAL A 108 18.13 13.12 -0.99
CA VAL A 108 17.66 11.78 -1.39
C VAL A 108 17.89 10.76 -0.27
N LEU A 109 19.06 10.79 0.40
CA LEU A 109 19.34 9.92 1.54
C LEU A 109 18.36 10.17 2.69
N VAL A 110 18.11 11.44 3.03
CA VAL A 110 17.12 11.81 4.05
C VAL A 110 15.71 11.33 3.65
N ALA A 111 15.29 11.53 2.41
CA ALA A 111 14.01 11.06 1.90
C ALA A 111 13.86 9.53 1.99
N LEU A 112 14.88 8.77 1.63
CA LEU A 112 14.88 7.31 1.76
C LEU A 112 14.78 6.87 3.22
N THR A 113 15.50 7.52 4.14
CA THR A 113 15.37 7.19 5.58
C THR A 113 13.98 7.51 6.11
N LEU A 114 13.40 8.65 5.75
CA LEU A 114 12.05 9.06 6.17
C LEU A 114 10.97 8.11 5.63
N THR A 115 11.06 7.73 4.35
CA THR A 115 10.11 6.75 3.76
C THR A 115 10.18 5.40 4.47
N VAL A 116 11.37 4.90 4.80
CA VAL A 116 11.54 3.65 5.55
C VAL A 116 10.96 3.76 6.96
N ILE A 117 11.26 4.83 7.70
CA ILE A 117 10.72 5.08 9.05
C ILE A 117 9.19 5.12 9.01
N LEU A 118 8.62 5.85 8.03
CA LEU A 118 7.19 5.95 7.81
C LEU A 118 6.56 4.56 7.59
N GLN A 119 7.16 3.74 6.73
CA GLN A 119 6.68 2.38 6.47
C GLN A 119 6.74 1.48 7.71
N ILE A 120 7.82 1.54 8.49
CA ILE A 120 7.94 0.79 9.75
C ILE A 120 6.85 1.22 10.75
N PHE A 121 6.63 2.54 10.88
CA PHE A 121 5.58 3.08 11.74
C PHE A 121 4.20 2.59 11.33
N PHE A 122 3.85 2.68 10.04
CA PHE A 122 2.56 2.21 9.53
C PHE A 122 2.39 0.69 9.67
N ARG A 123 3.44 -0.10 9.38
CA ARG A 123 3.41 -1.56 9.51
C ARG A 123 3.11 -1.99 10.95
N LYS A 124 3.75 -1.36 11.94
CA LYS A 124 3.49 -1.60 13.37
C LYS A 124 2.10 -1.14 13.78
N LYS A 125 1.68 0.06 13.35
CA LYS A 125 0.37 0.63 13.68
C LYS A 125 -0.80 -0.18 13.13
N THR A 126 -0.62 -0.78 11.95
CA THR A 126 -1.66 -1.55 11.26
C THR A 126 -1.63 -3.04 11.62
N GLU A 127 -0.73 -3.51 12.49
CA GLU A 127 -0.70 -4.90 12.89
C GLU A 127 -1.88 -5.28 13.78
N LEU A 128 -2.76 -6.17 13.32
CA LEU A 128 -3.96 -6.60 14.07
C LEU A 128 -3.69 -7.76 15.03
N PHE A 129 -2.76 -8.64 14.68
CA PHE A 129 -2.52 -9.88 15.40
C PHE A 129 -1.03 -10.02 15.68
N LYS A 130 -0.65 -10.03 16.96
CA LYS A 130 0.76 -10.10 17.38
C LYS A 130 1.33 -11.52 17.44
N SER A 131 0.51 -12.58 17.49
CA SER A 131 1.10 -13.94 17.63
C SER A 131 0.21 -15.17 17.37
N ASN A 132 -1.14 -15.09 17.29
CA ASN A 132 -1.97 -16.30 17.37
C ASN A 132 -3.01 -16.43 16.24
N LEU A 133 -2.59 -16.47 14.97
CA LEU A 133 -3.48 -16.92 13.88
C LEU A 133 -3.27 -18.42 13.62
N PRO A 134 -4.33 -19.25 13.66
CA PRO A 134 -4.17 -20.67 13.96
C PRO A 134 -3.69 -21.49 12.76
N THR A 135 -4.05 -21.07 11.54
CA THR A 135 -3.78 -21.84 10.33
C THR A 135 -3.48 -20.93 9.14
N THR A 136 -2.39 -21.23 8.42
CA THR A 136 -2.01 -20.55 7.18
C THR A 136 -2.36 -21.40 5.98
N CYS A 137 -3.26 -20.90 5.13
CA CYS A 137 -3.59 -21.48 3.83
C CYS A 137 -2.78 -20.79 2.72
N LYS A 138 -2.37 -21.51 1.67
CA LYS A 138 -1.71 -20.90 0.49
C LYS A 138 -2.72 -20.67 -0.61
N LEU A 139 -3.09 -19.41 -0.85
CA LEU A 139 -4.05 -19.05 -1.89
C LEU A 139 -3.46 -18.09 -2.93
N THR A 140 -3.95 -18.19 -4.16
CA THR A 140 -3.62 -17.27 -5.26
C THR A 140 -4.87 -16.50 -5.63
N ILE A 141 -4.79 -15.16 -5.63
CA ILE A 141 -5.91 -14.28 -5.97
C ILE A 141 -5.61 -13.60 -7.28
N ILE A 142 -6.49 -13.80 -8.26
CA ILE A 142 -6.39 -13.19 -9.57
C ILE A 142 -7.42 -12.05 -9.62
N PRO A 143 -6.96 -10.77 -9.66
CA PRO A 143 -7.86 -9.64 -9.82
C PRO A 143 -8.48 -9.63 -11.22
N LYS A 144 -9.56 -8.85 -11.41
CA LYS A 144 -10.15 -8.66 -12.73
C LYS A 144 -9.17 -7.98 -13.69
N LEU A 145 -9.27 -8.33 -14.96
CA LEU A 145 -8.40 -7.80 -16.02
C LEU A 145 -8.44 -6.27 -16.09
N LYS A 146 -9.62 -5.64 -15.96
CA LYS A 146 -9.76 -4.17 -15.93
C LYS A 146 -8.93 -3.53 -14.81
N HIS A 147 -9.05 -4.05 -13.59
CA HIS A 147 -8.29 -3.54 -12.44
C HIS A 147 -6.78 -3.75 -12.63
N LEU A 148 -6.38 -4.92 -13.16
CA LEU A 148 -4.99 -5.23 -13.44
C LEU A 148 -4.38 -4.23 -14.45
N ILE A 149 -5.11 -3.87 -15.51
CA ILE A 149 -4.65 -2.87 -16.49
C ILE A 149 -4.42 -1.51 -15.81
N TYR A 150 -5.43 -0.99 -15.09
CA TYR A 150 -5.29 0.32 -14.41
C TYR A 150 -4.13 0.33 -13.43
N PHE A 151 -3.96 -0.76 -12.69
CA PHE A 151 -2.87 -0.91 -11.74
C PHE A 151 -1.49 -0.87 -12.42
N ILE A 152 -1.32 -1.58 -13.55
CA ILE A 152 -0.07 -1.58 -14.32
C ILE A 152 0.21 -0.20 -14.90
N ILE A 153 -0.80 0.49 -15.45
CA ILE A 153 -0.64 1.85 -15.98
C ILE A 153 -0.14 2.79 -14.89
N PHE A 154 -0.76 2.78 -13.71
CA PHE A 154 -0.36 3.61 -12.58
C PHE A 154 1.06 3.28 -12.07
N TYR A 155 1.42 1.99 -12.03
CA TYR A 155 2.76 1.54 -11.66
C TYR A 155 3.83 2.03 -12.64
N VAL A 156 3.59 1.87 -13.95
CA VAL A 156 4.50 2.36 -15.00
C VAL A 156 4.65 3.87 -14.94
N TYR A 157 3.54 4.60 -14.79
CA TYR A 157 3.55 6.06 -14.59
C TYR A 157 4.43 6.44 -13.39
N SER A 158 4.28 5.75 -12.26
CA SER A 158 5.04 6.05 -11.06
C SER A 158 6.54 5.82 -11.27
N ILE A 159 6.94 4.73 -11.93
CA ILE A 159 8.36 4.47 -12.26
C ILE A 159 8.92 5.54 -13.19
N LEU A 160 8.18 5.92 -14.24
CA LEU A 160 8.62 6.96 -15.17
C LEU A 160 8.81 8.30 -14.44
N PHE A 161 7.91 8.66 -13.53
CA PHE A 161 8.05 9.87 -12.72
C PHE A 161 9.29 9.82 -11.82
N LEU A 162 9.57 8.67 -11.19
CA LEU A 162 10.78 8.50 -10.39
C LEU A 162 12.05 8.60 -11.24
N LEU A 163 12.03 8.07 -12.46
CA LEU A 163 13.11 8.16 -13.43
C LEU A 163 13.37 9.62 -13.85
N ILE A 164 12.31 10.40 -14.08
CA ILE A 164 12.43 11.83 -14.41
C ILE A 164 13.16 12.58 -13.28
N GLY A 165 12.82 12.33 -12.01
CA GLY A 165 13.55 12.98 -10.91
C GLY A 165 15.02 12.56 -10.85
N TYR A 166 15.32 11.29 -11.13
CA TYR A 166 16.70 10.81 -11.25
C TYR A 166 17.47 11.52 -12.37
N THR A 167 16.90 11.62 -13.57
CA THR A 167 17.58 12.28 -14.71
C THR A 167 17.75 13.77 -14.46
N MET A 168 16.75 14.44 -13.88
CA MET A 168 16.83 15.86 -13.53
C MET A 168 17.90 16.15 -12.48
N LEU A 169 18.10 15.25 -11.52
CA LEU A 169 19.12 15.40 -10.47
C LEU A 169 20.54 15.11 -10.97
N PHE A 170 20.75 13.98 -11.66
CA PHE A 170 22.10 13.49 -11.98
C PHE A 170 22.58 13.87 -13.39
N ILE A 171 21.69 13.93 -14.37
CA ILE A 171 22.05 14.16 -15.78
C ILE A 171 21.97 15.65 -16.09
N TYR A 172 20.76 16.23 -15.98
CA TYR A 172 20.53 17.63 -16.34
C TYR A 172 21.01 18.61 -15.27
N LYS A 173 20.98 18.19 -13.98
CA LYS A 173 21.37 19.02 -12.83
C LYS A 173 20.53 20.30 -12.69
N GLU A 174 19.28 20.24 -13.14
CA GLU A 174 18.33 21.36 -13.15
C GLU A 174 17.23 21.19 -12.10
N ILE A 175 17.31 20.14 -11.27
CA ILE A 175 16.31 19.91 -10.24
C ILE A 175 16.31 21.06 -9.22
N ASN A 176 15.13 21.65 -9.02
CA ASN A 176 14.90 22.65 -7.98
C ASN A 176 14.17 22.03 -6.78
N TYR A 177 14.01 22.80 -5.70
CA TYR A 177 13.36 22.33 -4.49
C TYR A 177 11.88 21.96 -4.68
N LEU A 178 11.16 22.62 -5.60
CA LEU A 178 9.77 22.25 -5.91
C LEU A 178 9.68 20.87 -6.54
N MET A 179 10.50 20.63 -7.58
CA MET A 179 10.56 19.37 -8.31
C MET A 179 11.02 18.25 -7.38
N TYR A 180 12.01 18.52 -6.53
CA TYR A 180 12.45 17.58 -5.51
C TYR A 180 11.33 17.23 -4.53
N LEU A 181 10.56 18.21 -4.06
CA LEU A 181 9.41 17.97 -3.17
C LEU A 181 8.35 17.09 -3.84
N ALA A 182 8.02 17.37 -5.11
CA ALA A 182 7.08 16.56 -5.88
C ALA A 182 7.59 15.12 -6.07
N TRP A 183 8.88 14.97 -6.37
CA TRP A 183 9.55 13.66 -6.45
C TRP A 183 9.54 12.90 -5.13
N PHE A 184 9.81 13.58 -4.02
CA PHE A 184 9.75 12.99 -2.69
C PHE A 184 8.33 12.53 -2.31
N LEU A 185 7.32 13.34 -2.60
CA LEU A 185 5.91 12.96 -2.38
C LEU A 185 5.54 11.74 -3.23
N GLN A 186 5.97 11.70 -4.50
CA GLN A 186 5.73 10.55 -5.37
C GLN A 186 6.43 9.29 -4.83
N MET A 187 7.66 9.40 -4.31
CA MET A 187 8.36 8.28 -3.64
C MET A 187 7.53 7.71 -2.49
N ILE A 188 6.96 8.56 -1.63
CA ILE A 188 6.07 8.13 -0.54
C ILE A 188 4.86 7.40 -1.13
N ILE A 189 4.15 7.99 -2.09
CA ILE A 189 2.95 7.41 -2.70
C ILE A 189 3.27 6.03 -3.31
N PHE A 190 4.40 5.92 -4.01
CA PHE A 190 4.84 4.69 -4.64
C PHE A 190 4.99 3.55 -3.64
N THR A 191 5.54 3.79 -2.44
CA THR A 191 5.68 2.76 -1.41
C THR A 191 4.35 2.22 -0.88
N PHE A 192 3.23 2.93 -1.07
CA PHE A 192 1.89 2.50 -0.63
C PHE A 192 1.04 1.86 -1.74
N ILE A 193 1.59 1.72 -2.95
CA ILE A 193 0.86 1.16 -4.10
C ILE A 193 0.34 -0.27 -3.85
N ASN A 194 1.01 -1.03 -2.98
CA ASN A 194 0.64 -2.40 -2.63
C ASN A 194 -0.74 -2.53 -1.98
N ILE A 195 -1.22 -1.49 -1.30
CA ILE A 195 -2.55 -1.42 -0.71
C ILE A 195 -3.63 -1.52 -1.78
N VAL A 196 -3.38 -0.91 -2.94
CA VAL A 196 -4.31 -0.84 -4.08
C VAL A 196 -4.24 -2.11 -4.93
N SER A 197 -3.38 -3.08 -4.59
CA SER A 197 -3.25 -4.34 -5.33
C SER A 197 -4.56 -5.13 -5.43
N TYR A 198 -5.48 -4.93 -4.48
CA TYR A 198 -6.83 -5.49 -4.51
C TYR A 198 -7.83 -4.43 -4.09
N ASN A 199 -8.88 -4.29 -4.89
CA ASN A 199 -10.03 -3.48 -4.54
C ASN A 199 -11.20 -4.37 -4.11
N LYS A 200 -12.22 -3.75 -3.50
CA LYS A 200 -13.45 -4.42 -3.08
C LYS A 200 -14.23 -4.94 -4.28
N GLU A 201 -13.94 -6.17 -4.67
CA GLU A 201 -14.49 -6.78 -5.87
C GLU A 201 -14.60 -8.31 -5.74
N VAL A 202 -15.39 -8.89 -6.65
CA VAL A 202 -15.42 -10.33 -6.90
C VAL A 202 -14.17 -10.73 -7.69
N VAL A 203 -13.44 -11.73 -7.19
CA VAL A 203 -12.15 -12.19 -7.72
C VAL A 203 -12.15 -13.70 -7.94
N THR A 204 -11.24 -14.17 -8.79
CA THR A 204 -11.00 -15.62 -8.94
C THR A 204 -9.90 -16.06 -7.98
N VAL A 205 -10.21 -17.05 -7.15
CA VAL A 205 -9.28 -17.65 -6.19
C VAL A 205 -8.88 -19.04 -6.66
N LYS A 206 -7.58 -19.34 -6.58
CA LYS A 206 -7.08 -20.70 -6.81
C LYS A 206 -6.60 -21.29 -5.49
N LEU A 207 -7.22 -22.41 -5.08
CA LEU A 207 -6.89 -23.15 -3.87
C LEU A 207 -6.16 -24.48 -4.20
N PRO A 208 -5.22 -24.93 -3.35
CA PRO A 208 -4.64 -26.28 -3.43
C PRO A 208 -5.71 -27.36 -3.19
N ARG A 209 -5.65 -28.47 -3.94
CA ARG A 209 -6.70 -29.52 -3.94
C ARG A 209 -6.97 -30.18 -2.57
N ASN A 210 -5.96 -30.28 -1.70
CA ASN A 210 -6.12 -30.88 -0.37
C ASN A 210 -7.00 -30.03 0.54
N GLU A 211 -6.91 -28.70 0.44
CA GLU A 211 -7.74 -27.78 1.22
C GLU A 211 -9.16 -27.66 0.64
N SER A 212 -9.34 -27.87 -0.67
CA SER A 212 -10.67 -27.86 -1.29
C SER A 212 -11.53 -29.08 -0.95
N ARG A 213 -10.93 -30.21 -0.55
CA ARG A 213 -11.69 -31.43 -0.20
C ARG A 213 -12.32 -31.38 1.19
N GLU A 214 -11.82 -30.54 2.09
CA GLU A 214 -12.45 -30.29 3.39
C GLU A 214 -13.65 -29.32 3.28
N MET A 215 -13.87 -28.72 2.10
CA MET A 215 -14.98 -27.79 1.83
C MET A 215 -16.18 -28.44 1.11
N PHE A 216 -16.13 -29.74 0.82
CA PHE A 216 -17.22 -30.51 0.19
C PHE A 216 -17.71 -31.62 1.13
#